data_AF-H3GU64-F1
#
_entry.id   AF-H3GU64-F1
#
_cell.length_a   1.000
_cell.length_b   1.000
_cell.length_c   1.000
_cell.angle_alpha   90.00
_cell.angle_beta   90.00
_cell.angle_gamma   90.00
#
_symmetry.space_group_name_H-M   'P 1'
#
loop_
_entity.id
_entity.type
_entity.pdbx_description
1 polymer ?
#
loop_
_entity_poly.entity_id
_entity_poly.type
_entity_poly.pdbx_seq_one_letter_code
_entity_poly.pdbx_strand_id
1 'polypeptide(L)'
;MTMERMMSVEVVVRGQVGAIACGLVPELLESFLDCSTRWTVQNAACNGYLSLLKRLGERNAEISEHGMDWSMRIAATEGYLGVVQWLTAYRSEMKISTRVMDAAALRGHLEVVKWLHENRSEGCSVHAMDSAAAGGHLDVVRWLHENRSEGCTTGAMDTAAAGGHLATVQWLWANRTEGCTTVAVDFAIYNGHFPVVKWFSELADFQPRAAKHTAGTSNKCGNAFIKKQASGQAILAFE
;
A
#
# COMPACT_ATOMS: atom_id res chain seq x y z
N MET A 1 -13.59 8.92 33.76
CA MET A 1 -13.79 7.64 34.46
C MET A 1 -12.53 6.83 34.25
N THR A 2 -11.74 6.61 35.30
CA THR A 2 -10.59 5.70 35.27
C THR A 2 -11.12 4.28 35.16
N MET A 3 -10.87 3.61 34.04
CA MET A 3 -11.19 2.20 33.86
C MET A 3 -10.28 1.40 34.79
N GLU A 4 -10.86 0.64 35.73
CA GLU A 4 -10.07 -0.21 36.64
C GLU A 4 -9.34 -1.30 35.84
N ARG A 5 -8.04 -1.50 36.12
CA ARG A 5 -7.24 -2.53 35.44
C ARG A 5 -7.80 -3.91 35.78
N MET A 6 -8.15 -4.68 34.75
CA MET A 6 -8.55 -6.08 34.87
C MET A 6 -7.29 -6.94 35.02
N MET A 7 -6.81 -7.02 36.26
CA MET A 7 -5.58 -7.75 36.62
C MET A 7 -5.83 -9.22 36.95
N SER A 8 -7.08 -9.58 37.27
CA SER A 8 -7.49 -10.95 37.57
C SER A 8 -8.93 -11.17 37.11
N VAL A 9 -9.26 -12.42 36.78
CA VAL A 9 -10.61 -12.87 36.45
C VAL A 9 -10.85 -14.17 37.21
N GLU A 10 -11.95 -14.24 37.95
CA GLU A 10 -12.38 -15.45 38.63
C GLU A 10 -13.35 -16.23 37.72
N VAL A 11 -13.04 -17.50 37.44
CA VAL A 11 -13.83 -18.34 36.53
C VAL A 11 -14.64 -19.35 37.34
N VAL A 12 -15.96 -19.22 37.31
CA VAL A 12 -16.87 -20.16 37.98
C VAL A 12 -17.39 -21.20 36.99
N VAL A 13 -16.98 -22.46 37.16
CA VAL A 13 -17.45 -23.57 36.32
C VAL A 13 -18.59 -24.31 36.98
N ARG A 14 -19.72 -24.43 36.28
CA ARG A 14 -20.94 -25.08 36.79
C ARG A 14 -21.21 -26.48 36.23
N GLY A 15 -20.39 -27.03 35.33
CA GLY A 15 -20.68 -28.36 34.76
C GLY A 15 -19.66 -29.02 33.82
N GLN A 16 -18.55 -28.38 33.45
CA GLN A 16 -17.51 -29.01 32.61
C GLN A 16 -16.10 -28.67 33.10
N VAL A 17 -15.60 -29.45 34.06
CA VAL A 17 -14.27 -29.25 34.67
C VAL A 17 -13.13 -29.62 33.69
N GLY A 18 -13.39 -30.55 32.75
CA GLY A 18 -12.39 -31.03 31.80
C GLY A 18 -11.79 -29.95 30.88
N ALA A 19 -12.58 -28.96 30.47
CA ALA A 19 -12.10 -27.86 29.62
C ALA A 19 -11.12 -26.91 30.34
N ILE A 20 -11.25 -26.74 31.65
CA ILE A 20 -10.29 -25.98 32.47
C ILE A 20 -9.05 -26.82 32.76
N ALA A 21 -9.20 -28.13 32.98
CA ALA A 21 -8.08 -29.03 33.23
C ALA A 21 -7.07 -29.09 32.06
N CYS A 22 -7.51 -28.78 30.83
CA CYS A 22 -6.65 -28.66 29.66
C CYS A 22 -5.78 -27.38 29.63
N GLY A 23 -5.90 -26.46 30.59
CA GLY A 23 -5.11 -25.21 30.66
C GLY A 23 -5.48 -24.12 29.64
N LEU A 24 -6.21 -24.49 28.58
CA LEU A 24 -6.66 -23.59 27.50
C LEU A 24 -7.48 -22.38 27.98
N VAL A 25 -8.35 -22.57 28.96
CA VAL A 25 -9.21 -21.49 29.48
C VAL A 25 -8.40 -20.46 30.27
N PRO A 26 -7.54 -20.84 31.24
CA PRO A 26 -6.58 -19.93 31.86
C PRO A 26 -5.67 -19.20 30.87
N GLU A 27 -5.06 -19.89 29.90
CA GLU A 27 -4.17 -19.25 28.90
C GLU A 27 -4.90 -18.21 28.04
N LEU A 28 -6.14 -18.52 27.62
CA LEU A 28 -6.97 -17.57 26.88
C LEU A 28 -7.30 -16.36 27.76
N LEU A 29 -7.66 -16.55 29.02
CA LEU A 29 -7.99 -15.46 29.94
C LEU A 29 -6.77 -14.59 30.28
N GLU A 30 -5.61 -15.19 30.56
CA GLU A 30 -4.34 -14.48 30.73
C GLU A 30 -4.00 -13.65 29.48
N SER A 31 -4.34 -14.17 28.30
CA SER A 31 -4.19 -13.40 27.08
C SER A 31 -5.06 -12.14 27.06
N PHE A 32 -6.24 -12.12 27.70
CA PHE A 32 -7.14 -10.96 27.75
C PHE A 32 -6.97 -10.09 29.02
N LEU A 33 -6.14 -10.52 29.97
CA LEU A 33 -5.79 -9.69 31.13
C LEU A 33 -4.99 -8.47 30.68
N ASP A 34 -5.13 -7.39 31.44
CA ASP A 34 -4.39 -6.18 31.17
C ASP A 34 -2.86 -6.43 31.23
N CYS A 35 -2.36 -7.32 32.07
CA CYS A 35 -0.93 -7.65 32.11
C CYS A 35 -0.42 -8.47 30.90
N SER A 36 -1.26 -8.85 29.93
CA SER A 36 -0.83 -9.70 28.82
C SER A 36 0.24 -9.04 27.95
N THR A 37 1.35 -9.75 27.73
CA THR A 37 2.38 -9.37 26.75
C THR A 37 1.92 -9.60 25.31
N ARG A 38 0.78 -10.27 25.10
CA ARG A 38 0.27 -10.64 23.77
C ARG A 38 -0.37 -9.46 23.04
N TRP A 39 -0.97 -8.53 23.78
CA TRP A 39 -1.63 -7.35 23.23
C TRP A 39 -0.72 -6.12 23.35
N THR A 40 0.22 -6.02 22.42
CA THR A 40 1.01 -4.79 22.24
C THR A 40 0.25 -3.79 21.38
N VAL A 41 0.63 -2.50 21.47
CA VAL A 41 0.10 -1.45 20.58
C VAL A 41 0.31 -1.86 19.11
N GLN A 42 1.43 -2.52 18.80
CA GLN A 42 1.74 -3.01 17.46
C GLN A 42 0.72 -4.05 16.98
N ASN A 43 0.46 -5.10 17.77
CA ASN A 43 -0.48 -6.15 17.38
C ASN A 43 -1.91 -5.61 17.24
N ALA A 44 -2.33 -4.73 18.14
CA ALA A 44 -3.65 -4.11 18.06
C ALA A 44 -3.79 -3.21 16.82
N ALA A 45 -2.74 -2.44 16.48
CA ALA A 45 -2.73 -1.59 15.29
C ALA A 45 -2.73 -2.38 13.99
N CYS A 46 -1.88 -3.41 13.88
CA CYS A 46 -1.80 -4.25 12.68
C CYS A 46 -3.11 -4.97 12.37
N ASN A 47 -3.96 -5.23 13.37
CA ASN A 47 -5.25 -5.89 13.20
C ASN A 47 -6.46 -4.93 13.21
N GLY A 48 -6.24 -3.60 13.29
CA GLY A 48 -7.35 -2.64 13.24
C GLY A 48 -8.15 -2.51 14.55
N TYR A 49 -7.67 -3.06 15.67
CA TYR A 49 -8.41 -3.11 16.94
C TYR A 49 -8.38 -1.79 17.72
N LEU A 50 -9.12 -0.78 17.24
CA LEU A 50 -9.14 0.57 17.82
C LEU A 50 -9.57 0.60 19.30
N SER A 51 -10.55 -0.21 19.70
CA SER A 51 -10.99 -0.28 21.10
C SER A 51 -9.89 -0.80 22.03
N LEU A 52 -9.11 -1.79 21.55
CA LEU A 52 -7.97 -2.32 22.28
C LEU A 52 -6.84 -1.30 22.35
N LEU A 53 -6.57 -0.57 21.25
CA LEU A 53 -5.59 0.53 21.26
C LEU A 53 -5.93 1.59 22.30
N LYS A 54 -7.17 2.06 22.35
CA LYS A 54 -7.62 3.04 23.36
C LYS A 54 -7.32 2.57 24.78
N ARG A 55 -7.67 1.30 25.10
CA ARG A 55 -7.37 0.69 26.40
C ARG A 55 -5.87 0.57 26.67
N LEU A 56 -5.06 0.23 25.67
CA LEU A 56 -3.60 0.16 25.80
C LEU A 56 -2.97 1.55 26.01
N GLY A 57 -3.50 2.59 25.35
CA GLY A 57 -3.00 3.95 25.51
C GLY A 57 -3.34 4.59 26.86
N GLU A 58 -4.50 4.29 27.44
CA GLU A 58 -4.83 4.69 28.83
C GLU A 58 -3.80 4.18 29.84
N ARG A 59 -3.07 3.12 29.48
CA ARG A 59 -2.05 2.50 30.32
C ARG A 59 -0.63 2.93 29.97
N ASN A 60 -0.49 3.86 29.03
CA ASN A 60 0.78 4.34 28.50
C ASN A 60 1.69 3.18 28.02
N ALA A 61 1.11 2.16 27.37
CA ALA A 61 1.86 1.05 26.81
C ALA A 61 2.99 1.54 25.88
N GLU A 62 4.20 1.01 26.09
CA GLU A 62 5.37 1.42 25.32
C GLU A 62 5.31 0.93 23.87
N ILE A 63 5.89 1.73 22.98
CA ILE A 63 6.09 1.38 21.57
C ILE A 63 7.45 1.90 21.14
N SER A 64 8.22 1.05 20.45
CA SER A 64 9.50 1.46 19.84
C SER A 64 9.25 2.28 18.57
N GLU A 65 10.21 3.11 18.16
CA GLU A 65 10.12 3.88 16.91
C GLU A 65 9.89 2.98 15.69
N HIS A 66 10.65 1.87 15.60
CA HIS A 66 10.45 0.87 14.55
C HIS A 66 9.05 0.25 14.59
N GLY A 67 8.57 -0.04 15.80
CA GLY A 67 7.23 -0.55 16.03
C GLY A 67 6.14 0.42 15.57
N MET A 68 6.34 1.71 15.84
CA MET A 68 5.43 2.78 15.44
C MET A 68 5.39 2.92 13.91
N ASP A 69 6.54 2.97 13.24
CA ASP A 69 6.63 2.98 11.77
C ASP A 69 5.95 1.76 11.14
N TRP A 70 6.26 0.56 11.64
CA TRP A 70 5.65 -0.68 11.15
C TRP A 70 4.13 -0.67 11.32
N SER A 71 3.66 -0.32 12.52
CA SER A 71 2.22 -0.30 12.85
C SER A 71 1.47 0.72 11.99
N MET A 72 2.04 1.93 11.82
CA MET A 72 1.48 2.96 10.95
C MET A 72 1.44 2.50 9.50
N ARG A 73 2.50 1.85 9.01
CA ARG A 73 2.54 1.32 7.64
C ARG A 73 1.50 0.24 7.41
N ILE A 74 1.31 -0.71 8.34
CA ILE A 74 0.29 -1.75 8.20
C ILE A 74 -1.11 -1.14 8.28
N ALA A 75 -1.36 -0.25 9.26
CA ALA A 75 -2.65 0.43 9.36
C ALA A 75 -2.98 1.26 8.10
N ALA A 76 -1.97 1.90 7.50
CA ALA A 76 -2.11 2.62 6.25
C ALA A 76 -2.35 1.71 5.04
N THR A 77 -1.64 0.57 4.98
CA THR A 77 -1.82 -0.48 3.95
C THR A 77 -3.24 -1.06 3.98
N GLU A 78 -3.83 -1.27 5.16
CA GLU A 78 -5.15 -1.87 5.31
C GLU A 78 -6.28 -0.83 5.39
N GLY A 79 -5.95 0.47 5.31
CA GLY A 79 -6.94 1.54 5.28
C GLY A 79 -7.58 1.86 6.63
N TYR A 80 -6.96 1.44 7.74
CA TYR A 80 -7.45 1.68 9.10
C TYR A 80 -7.21 3.13 9.56
N LEU A 81 -7.93 4.08 8.98
CA LEU A 81 -7.79 5.51 9.29
C LEU A 81 -7.89 5.82 10.78
N GLY A 82 -8.83 5.19 11.50
CA GLY A 82 -8.98 5.38 12.94
C GLY A 82 -7.76 4.94 13.75
N VAL A 83 -7.05 3.89 13.28
CA VAL A 83 -5.78 3.46 13.88
C VAL A 83 -4.66 4.44 13.57
N VAL A 84 -4.56 4.90 12.32
CA VAL A 84 -3.55 5.90 11.91
C VAL A 84 -3.69 7.20 12.70
N GLN A 85 -4.92 7.67 12.86
CA GLN A 85 -5.27 8.84 13.69
C GLN A 85 -4.87 8.62 15.15
N TRP A 86 -5.23 7.46 15.70
CA TRP A 86 -4.94 7.14 17.10
C TRP A 86 -3.45 7.03 17.37
N LEU A 87 -2.69 6.33 16.52
CA LEU A 87 -1.25 6.18 16.65
C LEU A 87 -0.55 7.54 16.58
N THR A 88 -0.96 8.42 15.67
CA THR A 88 -0.42 9.78 15.57
C THR A 88 -0.71 10.61 16.81
N ALA A 89 -1.91 10.53 17.37
CA ALA A 89 -2.28 11.23 18.60
C ALA A 89 -1.56 10.67 19.83
N TYR A 90 -1.26 9.36 19.84
CA TYR A 90 -0.64 8.68 20.97
C TYR A 90 0.84 9.03 21.16
N ARG A 91 1.58 9.21 20.05
CA ARG A 91 3.00 9.59 20.02
C ARG A 91 3.27 10.57 18.87
N SER A 92 2.89 11.82 19.06
CA SER A 92 3.03 12.87 18.03
C SER A 92 4.47 13.23 17.67
N GLU A 93 5.42 13.01 18.58
CA GLU A 93 6.84 13.35 18.36
C GLU A 93 7.60 12.30 17.53
N MET A 94 7.06 11.08 17.41
CA MET A 94 7.72 10.01 16.66
C MET A 94 7.61 10.25 15.16
N LYS A 95 8.77 10.35 14.50
CA LYS A 95 8.87 10.38 13.04
C LYS A 95 8.55 9.02 12.46
N ILE A 96 7.80 9.00 11.36
CA ILE A 96 7.53 7.80 10.56
C ILE A 96 8.18 7.93 9.18
N SER A 97 8.36 6.82 8.48
CA SER A 97 8.91 6.84 7.12
C SER A 97 7.88 7.30 6.08
N THR A 98 8.39 7.84 4.96
CA THR A 98 7.58 8.16 3.76
C THR A 98 6.84 6.94 3.20
N ARG A 99 7.32 5.72 3.52
CA ARG A 99 6.71 4.45 3.11
C ARG A 99 5.30 4.26 3.64
N VAL A 100 4.89 4.99 4.69
CA VAL A 100 3.52 4.90 5.23
C VAL A 100 2.51 5.45 4.22
N MET A 101 2.77 6.62 3.64
CA MET A 101 1.91 7.18 2.60
C MET A 101 2.02 6.38 1.29
N ASP A 102 3.23 5.91 0.95
CA ASP A 102 3.43 5.03 -0.22
C ASP A 102 2.58 3.75 -0.11
N ALA A 103 2.48 3.16 1.08
CA ALA A 103 1.70 1.94 1.31
C ALA A 103 0.18 2.18 1.27
N ALA A 104 -0.30 3.32 1.78
CA ALA A 104 -1.70 3.72 1.59
C ALA A 104 -2.04 3.93 0.11
N ALA A 105 -1.11 4.55 -0.64
CA ALA A 105 -1.28 4.80 -2.06
C ALA A 105 -1.31 3.50 -2.89
N LEU A 106 -0.44 2.54 -2.57
CA LEU A 106 -0.41 1.21 -3.17
C LEU A 106 -1.76 0.48 -3.09
N ARG A 107 -2.49 0.65 -1.99
CA ARG A 107 -3.77 -0.04 -1.74
C ARG A 107 -5.00 0.82 -2.05
N GLY A 108 -4.79 2.02 -2.59
CA GLY A 108 -5.88 2.90 -3.03
C GLY A 108 -6.61 3.59 -1.89
N HIS A 109 -6.02 3.69 -0.70
CA HIS A 109 -6.65 4.27 0.47
C HIS A 109 -6.53 5.80 0.48
N LEU A 110 -7.25 6.46 -0.44
CA LEU A 110 -7.21 7.90 -0.66
C LEU A 110 -7.44 8.72 0.62
N GLU A 111 -8.40 8.32 1.46
CA GLU A 111 -8.71 9.03 2.70
C GLU A 111 -7.55 8.97 3.72
N VAL A 112 -6.80 7.86 3.74
CA VAL A 112 -5.57 7.77 4.54
C VAL A 112 -4.47 8.65 3.95
N VAL A 113 -4.31 8.68 2.63
CA VAL A 113 -3.33 9.53 1.95
C VAL A 113 -3.58 11.02 2.25
N LYS A 114 -4.82 11.48 2.08
CA LYS A 114 -5.24 12.86 2.41
C LYS A 114 -4.95 13.19 3.87
N TRP A 115 -5.37 12.31 4.78
CA TRP A 115 -5.19 12.52 6.20
C TRP A 115 -3.70 12.60 6.58
N LEU A 116 -2.87 11.70 6.06
CA LEU A 116 -1.42 11.72 6.28
C LEU A 116 -0.80 13.00 5.73
N HIS A 117 -1.24 13.49 4.57
CA HIS A 117 -0.73 14.74 4.01
C HIS A 117 -1.08 15.97 4.86
N GLU A 118 -2.30 16.05 5.38
CA GLU A 118 -2.78 17.19 6.16
C GLU A 118 -2.19 17.21 7.58
N ASN A 119 -1.93 16.03 8.16
CA ASN A 119 -1.59 15.91 9.58
C ASN A 119 -0.12 15.56 9.83
N ARG A 120 0.65 15.25 8.79
CA ARG A 120 2.04 14.82 8.91
C ARG A 120 2.96 15.44 7.87
N SER A 121 4.20 15.74 8.26
CA SER A 121 5.16 16.47 7.43
C SER A 121 6.12 15.56 6.65
N GLU A 122 6.15 14.25 6.91
CA GLU A 122 7.12 13.36 6.28
C GLU A 122 6.87 13.18 4.77
N GLY A 123 5.61 13.25 4.33
CA GLY A 123 5.24 13.16 2.91
C GLY A 123 5.31 11.74 2.34
N CYS A 124 5.53 11.64 1.04
CA CYS A 124 5.68 10.39 0.31
C CYS A 124 6.99 10.35 -0.49
N SER A 125 7.28 9.22 -1.12
CA SER A 125 8.31 9.13 -2.15
C SER A 125 7.66 9.05 -3.55
N VAL A 126 8.49 9.03 -4.60
CA VAL A 126 8.03 8.74 -5.97
C VAL A 126 7.27 7.41 -6.07
N HIS A 127 7.52 6.49 -5.13
CA HIS A 127 6.83 5.21 -5.10
C HIS A 127 5.35 5.31 -4.76
N ALA A 128 4.85 6.39 -4.15
CA ALA A 128 3.43 6.54 -3.89
C ALA A 128 2.62 6.57 -5.20
N MET A 129 3.04 7.42 -6.15
CA MET A 129 2.34 7.53 -7.44
C MET A 129 2.60 6.30 -8.31
N ASP A 130 3.83 5.76 -8.32
CA ASP A 130 4.13 4.52 -9.05
C ASP A 130 3.27 3.35 -8.54
N SER A 131 3.15 3.19 -7.23
CA SER A 131 2.39 2.10 -6.60
C SER A 131 0.88 2.27 -6.76
N ALA A 132 0.37 3.50 -6.63
CA ALA A 132 -1.04 3.79 -6.92
C ALA A 132 -1.38 3.49 -8.38
N ALA A 133 -0.47 3.80 -9.31
CA ALA A 133 -0.64 3.49 -10.72
C ALA A 133 -0.60 1.97 -10.98
N ALA A 134 0.30 1.24 -10.32
CA ALA A 134 0.39 -0.21 -10.38
C ALA A 134 -0.90 -0.91 -9.90
N GLY A 135 -1.59 -0.34 -8.90
CA GLY A 135 -2.88 -0.83 -8.41
C GLY A 135 -4.11 -0.29 -9.17
N GLY A 136 -3.91 0.58 -10.16
CA GLY A 136 -5.00 1.17 -10.93
C GLY A 136 -5.83 2.22 -10.18
N HIS A 137 -5.30 2.74 -9.07
CA HIS A 137 -5.97 3.71 -8.19
C HIS A 137 -5.86 5.13 -8.76
N LEU A 138 -6.58 5.40 -9.86
CA LEU A 138 -6.52 6.66 -10.59
C LEU A 138 -6.89 7.89 -9.73
N ASP A 139 -7.82 7.72 -8.79
CA ASP A 139 -8.21 8.75 -7.83
C ASP A 139 -7.04 9.18 -6.93
N VAL A 140 -6.25 8.21 -6.43
CA VAL A 140 -5.02 8.47 -5.68
C VAL A 140 -3.96 9.11 -6.56
N VAL A 141 -3.76 8.61 -7.80
CA VAL A 141 -2.78 9.19 -8.74
C VAL A 141 -3.08 10.66 -9.02
N ARG A 142 -4.34 11.00 -9.31
CA ARG A 142 -4.79 12.37 -9.53
C ARG A 142 -4.54 13.24 -8.31
N TRP A 143 -4.95 12.75 -7.14
CA TRP A 143 -4.80 13.51 -5.91
C TRP A 143 -3.33 13.77 -5.59
N LEU A 144 -2.45 12.76 -5.73
CA LEU A 144 -1.01 12.91 -5.54
C LEU A 144 -0.43 13.90 -6.55
N HIS A 145 -0.84 13.87 -7.80
CA HIS A 145 -0.37 14.83 -8.81
C HIS A 145 -0.77 16.27 -8.50
N GLU A 146 -2.00 16.49 -8.02
CA GLU A 146 -2.52 17.82 -7.72
C GLU A 146 -1.94 18.41 -6.42
N ASN A 147 -1.55 17.57 -5.45
CA ASN A 147 -1.19 18.00 -4.09
C ASN A 147 0.27 17.73 -3.68
N ARG A 148 1.05 17.00 -4.49
CA ARG A 148 2.44 16.61 -4.19
C ARG A 148 3.37 16.91 -5.36
N SER A 149 4.65 17.16 -5.04
CA SER A 149 5.66 17.56 -6.03
C SER A 149 6.68 16.47 -6.34
N GLU A 150 6.66 15.34 -5.61
CA GLU A 150 7.59 14.22 -5.77
C GLU A 150 7.50 13.59 -7.17
N GLY A 151 6.30 13.57 -7.75
CA GLY A 151 6.06 13.02 -9.08
C GLY A 151 6.05 11.48 -9.11
N CYS A 152 6.40 10.92 -10.26
CA CYS A 152 6.48 9.48 -10.49
C CYS A 152 7.74 9.13 -11.28
N THR A 153 7.96 7.84 -11.51
CA THR A 153 8.97 7.34 -12.45
C THR A 153 8.29 6.78 -13.70
N THR A 154 9.06 6.25 -14.65
CA THR A 154 8.50 5.44 -15.76
C THR A 154 7.78 4.20 -15.24
N GLY A 155 8.08 3.76 -14.01
CA GLY A 155 7.44 2.65 -13.33
C GLY A 155 5.93 2.83 -13.19
N ALA A 156 5.42 4.05 -13.00
CA ALA A 156 3.98 4.29 -12.91
C ALA A 156 3.24 3.82 -14.16
N MET A 157 3.70 4.21 -15.35
CA MET A 157 3.05 3.83 -16.60
C MET A 157 3.34 2.38 -16.98
N ASP A 158 4.57 1.90 -16.74
CA ASP A 158 4.97 0.52 -17.01
C ASP A 158 4.12 -0.48 -16.22
N THR A 159 3.97 -0.25 -14.92
CA THR A 159 3.20 -1.14 -14.04
C THR A 159 1.69 -0.96 -14.22
N ALA A 160 1.18 0.24 -14.48
CA ALA A 160 -0.22 0.44 -14.84
C ALA A 160 -0.58 -0.29 -16.14
N ALA A 161 0.32 -0.29 -17.13
CA ALA A 161 0.13 -1.05 -18.37
C ALA A 161 0.19 -2.57 -18.12
N ALA A 162 1.14 -3.02 -17.33
CA ALA A 162 1.26 -4.41 -16.91
C ALA A 162 0.04 -4.91 -16.11
N GLY A 163 -0.64 -4.05 -15.36
CA GLY A 163 -1.90 -4.36 -14.65
C GLY A 163 -3.17 -4.14 -15.49
N GLY A 164 -3.04 -3.69 -16.73
CA GLY A 164 -4.18 -3.45 -17.62
C GLY A 164 -5.02 -2.22 -17.27
N HIS A 165 -4.49 -1.30 -16.47
CA HIS A 165 -5.18 -0.12 -15.97
C HIS A 165 -5.21 1.01 -17.01
N LEU A 166 -5.95 0.79 -18.11
CA LEU A 166 -6.01 1.70 -19.26
C LEU A 166 -6.31 3.16 -18.89
N ALA A 167 -7.28 3.40 -18.00
CA ALA A 167 -7.63 4.76 -17.59
C ALA A 167 -6.46 5.48 -16.90
N THR A 168 -5.71 4.75 -16.08
CA THR A 168 -4.50 5.25 -15.42
C THR A 168 -3.39 5.54 -16.42
N VAL A 169 -3.16 4.63 -17.37
CA VAL A 169 -2.16 4.82 -18.44
C VAL A 169 -2.49 6.06 -19.29
N GLN A 170 -3.74 6.20 -19.73
CA GLN A 170 -4.21 7.35 -20.50
C GLN A 170 -4.02 8.66 -19.73
N TRP A 171 -4.38 8.65 -18.44
CA TRP A 171 -4.26 9.83 -17.60
C TRP A 171 -2.79 10.21 -17.37
N LEU A 172 -1.93 9.24 -17.06
CA LEU A 172 -0.49 9.46 -16.89
C LEU A 172 0.13 10.01 -18.18
N TRP A 173 -0.26 9.49 -19.34
CA TRP A 173 0.23 9.98 -20.63
C TRP A 173 -0.16 11.43 -20.91
N ALA A 174 -1.37 11.82 -20.53
CA ALA A 174 -1.86 13.18 -20.77
C ALA A 174 -1.30 14.22 -19.77
N ASN A 175 -0.92 13.80 -18.55
CA ASN A 175 -0.59 14.73 -17.45
C ASN A 175 0.86 14.64 -16.95
N ARG A 176 1.63 13.64 -17.37
CA ARG A 176 3.02 13.40 -16.95
C ARG A 176 3.97 13.33 -18.14
N THR A 177 5.25 13.60 -17.89
CA THR A 177 6.29 13.70 -18.93
C THR A 177 7.33 12.57 -18.89
N GLU A 178 7.28 11.76 -17.85
CA GLU A 178 8.19 10.64 -17.59
C GLU A 178 8.07 9.59 -18.71
N GLY A 179 6.85 9.35 -19.17
CA GLY A 179 6.51 8.36 -20.18
C GLY A 179 6.60 6.92 -19.65
N CYS A 180 6.83 5.98 -20.56
CA CYS A 180 7.01 4.56 -20.26
C CYS A 180 8.28 4.01 -20.90
N THR A 181 8.66 2.80 -20.49
CA THR A 181 9.69 2.01 -21.14
C THR A 181 9.07 0.96 -22.07
N THR A 182 9.90 0.18 -22.77
CA THR A 182 9.44 -0.94 -23.62
C THR A 182 8.65 -1.99 -22.82
N VAL A 183 8.97 -2.10 -21.53
CA VAL A 183 8.36 -3.02 -20.58
C VAL A 183 6.85 -2.83 -20.45
N ALA A 184 6.34 -1.59 -20.61
CA ALA A 184 4.90 -1.32 -20.56
C ALA A 184 4.11 -2.15 -21.57
N VAL A 185 4.59 -2.19 -22.82
CA VAL A 185 3.93 -2.92 -23.91
C VAL A 185 4.19 -4.41 -23.77
N ASP A 186 5.43 -4.81 -23.49
CA ASP A 186 5.81 -6.23 -23.33
C ASP A 186 4.96 -6.91 -22.25
N PHE A 187 4.84 -6.30 -21.06
CA PHE A 187 4.05 -6.87 -19.97
C PHE A 187 2.54 -6.73 -20.19
N ALA A 188 2.06 -5.67 -20.84
CA ALA A 188 0.65 -5.60 -21.23
C ALA A 188 0.28 -6.74 -22.20
N ILE A 189 1.17 -7.12 -23.12
CA ILE A 189 0.98 -8.28 -24.01
C ILE A 189 1.04 -9.58 -23.21
N TYR A 190 2.09 -9.77 -22.39
CA TYR A 190 2.30 -11.00 -21.62
C TYR A 190 1.11 -11.31 -20.69
N ASN A 191 0.54 -10.28 -20.06
CA ASN A 191 -0.62 -10.40 -19.18
C ASN A 191 -1.97 -10.36 -19.92
N GLY A 192 -1.98 -10.25 -21.26
CA GLY A 192 -3.20 -10.29 -22.08
C GLY A 192 -4.06 -9.02 -22.00
N HIS A 193 -3.48 -7.87 -21.64
CA HIS A 193 -4.16 -6.58 -21.54
C HIS A 193 -4.28 -5.88 -22.89
N PHE A 194 -5.02 -6.49 -23.81
CA PHE A 194 -5.23 -6.00 -25.17
C PHE A 194 -5.76 -4.56 -25.29
N PRO A 195 -6.64 -4.03 -24.39
CA PRO A 195 -7.07 -2.64 -24.47
C PRO A 195 -5.93 -1.64 -24.35
N VAL A 196 -4.95 -1.93 -23.48
CA VAL A 196 -3.76 -1.08 -23.30
C VAL A 196 -2.86 -1.15 -24.54
N VAL A 197 -2.62 -2.37 -25.06
CA VAL A 197 -1.80 -2.57 -26.26
C VAL A 197 -2.43 -1.90 -27.48
N LYS A 198 -3.75 -2.04 -27.66
CA LYS A 198 -4.50 -1.38 -28.73
C LYS A 198 -4.38 0.13 -28.62
N TRP A 199 -4.52 0.68 -27.42
CA TRP A 199 -4.38 2.12 -27.22
C TRP A 199 -2.97 2.60 -27.57
N PHE A 200 -1.92 1.89 -27.12
CA PHE A 200 -0.54 2.21 -27.51
C PHE A 200 -0.32 2.13 -29.03
N SER A 201 -1.01 1.23 -29.72
CA SER A 201 -0.86 1.06 -31.17
C SER A 201 -1.51 2.17 -31.99
N GLU A 202 -2.54 2.82 -31.44
CA GLU A 202 -3.23 3.95 -32.06
C GLU A 202 -2.45 5.27 -31.89
N LEU A 203 -1.54 5.35 -30.92
CA LEU A 203 -0.72 6.55 -30.68
C LEU A 203 0.31 6.77 -31.81
N ALA A 204 0.28 7.97 -32.41
CA ALA A 204 1.19 8.33 -33.50
C ALA A 204 2.64 8.61 -33.04
N ASP A 205 2.81 9.15 -31.83
CA ASP A 205 4.10 9.61 -31.30
C ASP A 205 4.69 8.66 -30.23
N PHE A 206 4.27 7.40 -30.22
CA PHE A 206 4.72 6.45 -29.22
C PHE A 206 6.20 6.07 -29.43
N GLN A 207 7.07 6.52 -28.53
CA GLN A 207 8.50 6.18 -28.48
C GLN A 207 8.88 5.78 -27.05
N PRO A 208 8.79 4.49 -26.67
CA PRO A 208 9.11 4.04 -25.33
C PRO A 208 10.61 4.18 -25.08
N ARG A 209 10.99 4.54 -23.84
CA ARG A 209 12.39 4.61 -23.44
C ARG A 209 12.96 3.18 -23.34
N ALA A 210 14.22 3.00 -23.71
CA ALA A 210 14.90 1.72 -23.48
C ALA A 210 14.99 1.45 -21.97
N ALA A 211 14.54 0.28 -21.54
CA ALA A 211 14.70 -0.14 -20.16
C ALA A 211 16.20 -0.26 -19.84
N LYS A 212 16.65 0.39 -18.75
CA LYS A 212 18.02 0.20 -18.26
C LYS A 212 18.10 -1.18 -17.60
N HIS A 213 18.41 -2.22 -18.38
CA HIS A 213 18.71 -3.54 -17.81
C HIS A 213 19.96 -3.46 -16.93
N THR A 214 19.79 -3.61 -15.62
CA THR A 214 20.89 -4.06 -14.76
C THR A 214 21.23 -5.49 -15.19
N ALA A 215 22.37 -5.66 -15.85
CA ALA A 215 22.86 -6.91 -16.38
C ALA A 215 22.86 -8.00 -15.29
N GLY A 216 21.97 -8.98 -15.40
CA GLY A 216 21.88 -10.05 -14.41
C GLY A 216 20.60 -10.88 -14.47
N THR A 217 20.09 -11.22 -15.65
CA THR A 217 19.27 -12.42 -15.90
C THR A 217 18.99 -12.50 -17.40
N SER A 218 19.40 -13.59 -18.03
CA SER A 218 19.20 -13.86 -19.45
C SER A 218 17.72 -14.17 -19.73
N ASN A 219 16.89 -13.15 -19.91
CA ASN A 219 15.58 -13.35 -20.52
C ASN A 219 15.70 -13.10 -22.02
N LYS A 220 15.82 -14.19 -22.78
CA LYS A 220 15.66 -14.20 -24.25
C LYS A 220 14.18 -14.15 -24.62
N CYS A 221 13.45 -13.14 -24.15
CA CYS A 221 12.16 -12.80 -24.76
C CYS A 221 12.44 -11.67 -25.75
N GLY A 222 12.21 -11.93 -27.03
CA GLY A 222 12.29 -10.90 -28.07
C GLY A 222 11.42 -9.72 -27.66
N ASN A 223 11.98 -8.52 -27.72
CA ASN A 223 11.25 -7.31 -27.38
C ASN A 223 10.08 -7.15 -28.37
N ALA A 224 8.89 -6.82 -27.87
CA ALA A 224 7.75 -6.52 -28.72
C ALA A 224 7.74 -5.02 -29.02
N PHE A 225 7.69 -4.66 -30.30
CA PHE A 225 7.61 -3.27 -30.74
C PHE A 225 6.40 -3.06 -31.63
N ILE A 226 5.77 -1.91 -31.47
CA ILE A 226 4.65 -1.49 -32.32
C ILE A 226 5.23 -0.74 -33.52
N LYS A 227 5.02 -1.27 -34.73
CA LYS A 227 5.38 -0.59 -35.99
C LYS A 227 4.13 -0.06 -36.67
N LYS A 228 4.10 1.25 -36.97
CA LYS A 228 3.04 1.87 -37.77
C LYS A 228 3.38 1.76 -39.25
N GLN A 229 2.51 1.12 -40.02
CA GLN A 229 2.63 1.06 -41.47
C GLN A 229 2.25 2.41 -42.10
N ALA A 230 2.75 2.66 -43.31
CA ALA A 230 2.39 3.85 -44.10
C ALA A 230 0.87 3.96 -44.40
N SER A 231 0.13 2.85 -44.29
CA SER A 231 -1.34 2.77 -44.38
C SER A 231 -2.07 3.28 -43.13
N GLY A 232 -1.36 3.58 -42.04
CA GLY A 232 -1.93 3.96 -40.74
C GLY A 232 -2.25 2.79 -39.82
N GLN A 233 -2.16 1.53 -40.29
CA GLN A 233 -2.32 0.35 -39.44
C GLN A 233 -1.07 0.11 -38.58
N ALA A 234 -1.29 -0.13 -37.28
CA ALA A 234 -0.23 -0.55 -36.38
C ALA A 234 -0.15 -2.09 -36.31
N ILE A 235 1.06 -2.63 -36.43
CA ILE A 235 1.34 -4.07 -36.38
C ILE A 235 2.28 -4.33 -35.21
N LEU A 236 1.97 -5.36 -34.41
CA LEU A 236 2.90 -5.90 -33.43
C LEU A 236 4.01 -6.67 -34.15
N ALA A 237 5.25 -6.24 -33.96
CA ALA A 237 6.44 -6.96 -34.37
C ALA A 237 7.18 -7.48 -33.14
N PHE A 238 7.74 -8.69 -33.25
CA PHE A 238 8.59 -9.30 -32.23
C PHE A 238 9.99 -9.47 -32.84
N GLU A 239 11.04 -9.17 -32.06
CA GLU A 239 12.43 -9.49 -32.44
C GLU A 239 12.75 -10.99 -32.35
#